data_AF-A0A5B3G710-F1
#
_entry.id   AF-A0A5B3G710-F1
#
_cell.length_a   1.000
_cell.length_b   1.000
_cell.length_c   1.000
_cell.angle_alpha   90.00
_cell.angle_beta   90.00
_cell.angle_gamma   90.00
#
_symmetry.space_group_name_H-M   'P 1'
#
loop_
_entity.id
_entity.type
_entity.pdbx_description
1 polymer ?
#
loop_
_entity_poly.entity_id
_entity_poly.type
_entity_poly.pdbx_seq_one_letter_code
_entity_poly.pdbx_strand_id
1 'polypeptide(L)'
;MKAYFIFAIALTVAYIIYYAVMIARDLYGKNEEKIKSGEEEFDVSDFDEEESVSVVENDKGFNIGDNEYETHYIDETQNVSEETNPTDEKPRQDVIEALNNKVKANMEETQVTFSNPYNSAELYKLMIQNGIGELHPDGGVTTKNVIDEL
;
A
#
# COMPACT_ATOMS: atom_id res chain seq x y z
N MET A 1 23.03 61.19 -29.32
CA MET A 1 23.11 59.82 -28.76
C MET A 1 23.27 58.84 -29.92
N LYS A 2 24.23 57.91 -29.85
CA LYS A 2 24.46 56.94 -30.94
C LYS A 2 23.19 56.11 -31.17
N ALA A 3 22.83 55.81 -32.41
CA ALA A 3 21.63 55.04 -32.75
C ALA A 3 21.55 53.67 -32.03
N TYR A 4 22.71 53.09 -31.72
CA TYR A 4 22.83 51.88 -30.91
C TYR A 4 22.29 52.03 -29.48
N PHE A 5 22.37 53.23 -28.90
CA PHE A 5 21.89 53.51 -27.54
C PHE A 5 20.36 53.52 -27.48
N ILE A 6 19.70 54.13 -28.47
CA ILE A 6 18.23 54.10 -28.54
C ILE A 6 17.72 52.68 -28.86
N PHE A 7 18.44 51.92 -29.69
CA PHE A 7 18.12 50.52 -29.95
C PHE A 7 18.26 49.64 -28.70
N ALA A 8 19.35 49.81 -27.94
CA ALA A 8 19.55 49.10 -26.68
C ALA A 8 18.42 49.39 -25.68
N ILE A 9 18.02 50.66 -25.52
CA ILE A 9 16.91 51.05 -24.65
C ILE A 9 15.60 50.40 -25.11
N ALA A 10 15.29 50.45 -26.41
CA ALA A 10 14.07 49.84 -26.94
C ALA A 10 14.02 48.33 -26.69
N LEU A 11 15.16 47.64 -26.87
CA LEU A 11 15.28 46.20 -26.60
C LEU A 11 15.12 45.88 -25.12
N THR A 12 15.72 46.68 -24.24
CA THR A 12 15.56 46.54 -22.78
C THR A 12 14.11 46.72 -22.37
N VAL A 13 13.40 47.74 -22.88
CA VAL A 13 11.99 47.96 -22.58
C VAL A 13 11.13 46.81 -23.08
N ALA A 14 11.36 46.32 -24.30
CA ALA A 14 10.64 45.16 -24.84
C ALA A 14 10.86 43.89 -24.00
N TYR A 15 12.09 43.65 -23.55
CA TYR A 15 12.43 42.53 -22.68
C TYR A 15 11.72 42.62 -21.32
N ILE A 16 11.67 43.80 -20.71
CA ILE A 16 10.93 44.03 -19.45
C ILE A 16 9.43 43.77 -19.65
N ILE A 17 8.83 44.27 -20.73
CA ILE A 17 7.41 44.06 -21.02
C ILE A 17 7.11 42.57 -21.25
N TYR A 18 7.98 41.84 -21.96
CA TYR A 18 7.82 40.40 -22.17
C TYR A 18 7.72 39.63 -20.84
N TYR A 19 8.65 39.86 -19.91
CA TYR A 19 8.60 39.23 -18.60
C TYR A 19 7.43 39.72 -17.74
N ALA A 20 7.08 41.01 -17.80
CA ALA A 20 5.92 41.53 -17.09
C ALA A 20 4.61 40.85 -17.55
N VAL A 21 4.44 40.63 -18.86
CA VAL A 21 3.29 39.88 -19.41
C VAL A 21 3.38 38.40 -19.07
N MET A 22 4.56 37.78 -19.10
CA MET A 22 4.75 36.39 -18.71
C MET A 22 4.38 36.16 -17.23
N ILE A 23 4.86 37.02 -16.34
CA ILE A 23 4.54 36.98 -14.90
C ILE A 23 3.07 37.31 -14.68
N ALA A 24 2.51 38.30 -15.37
CA ALA A 24 1.08 38.63 -15.24
C ALA A 24 0.18 37.49 -15.76
N ARG A 25 0.58 36.79 -16.83
CA ARG A 25 -0.11 35.58 -17.30
C ARG A 25 0.06 34.42 -16.35
N ASP A 26 1.20 34.29 -15.68
CA ASP A 26 1.41 33.29 -14.62
C ASP A 26 0.55 33.61 -13.39
N LEU A 27 0.44 34.89 -13.04
CA LEU A 27 -0.31 35.38 -11.87
C LEU A 27 -1.84 35.39 -12.09
N TYR A 28 -2.30 35.80 -13.28
CA TYR A 28 -3.72 35.96 -13.61
C TYR A 28 -4.26 34.88 -14.56
N GLY A 29 -3.40 34.08 -15.20
CA GLY A 29 -3.82 32.97 -16.07
C GLY A 29 -4.34 31.77 -15.29
N LYS A 30 -4.26 31.80 -13.96
CA LYS A 30 -4.82 30.77 -13.09
C LYS A 30 -6.11 31.23 -12.42
N ASN A 31 -7.13 31.45 -13.25
CA ASN A 31 -8.52 31.55 -12.80
C ASN A 31 -9.40 30.36 -13.27
N GLU A 32 -8.84 29.34 -13.94
CA GLU A 32 -9.68 28.25 -14.48
C GLU A 32 -9.27 26.83 -14.12
N GLU A 33 -8.05 26.63 -13.63
CA GLU A 33 -7.78 25.42 -12.87
C GLU A 33 -7.76 25.83 -11.42
N LYS A 34 -8.86 25.51 -10.73
CA LYS A 34 -8.79 25.06 -9.33
C LYS A 34 -7.40 24.48 -9.18
N ILE A 35 -6.61 25.09 -8.31
CA ILE A 35 -5.43 24.43 -7.77
C ILE A 35 -6.00 23.10 -7.30
N LYS A 36 -5.89 22.06 -8.12
CA LYS A 36 -5.93 20.69 -7.66
C LYS A 36 -4.70 20.69 -6.79
N SER A 37 -4.87 21.10 -5.53
CA SER A 37 -4.00 20.62 -4.48
C SER A 37 -3.92 19.13 -4.78
N GLY A 38 -2.73 18.55 -4.74
CA GLY A 38 -2.59 17.09 -4.86
C GLY A 38 -3.27 16.34 -3.71
N GLU A 39 -4.21 16.99 -3.02
CA GLU A 39 -5.14 16.46 -2.05
C GLU A 39 -6.30 15.89 -2.85
N GLU A 40 -6.31 14.56 -2.90
CA GLU A 40 -7.49 13.81 -3.29
C GLU A 40 -8.64 14.19 -2.35
N GLU A 41 -9.56 15.03 -2.83
CA GLU A 41 -10.81 15.32 -2.13
C GLU A 41 -11.73 14.11 -2.37
N PHE A 42 -11.87 13.27 -1.36
CA PHE A 42 -12.90 12.24 -1.35
C PHE A 42 -14.25 12.93 -1.19
N ASP A 43 -15.06 12.90 -2.24
CA ASP A 43 -16.44 13.35 -2.17
C ASP A 43 -17.24 12.39 -1.30
N VAL A 44 -17.51 12.82 -0.07
CA VAL A 44 -18.32 12.07 0.91
C VAL A 44 -19.80 12.46 0.89
N SER A 45 -20.22 13.32 -0.04
CA SER A 45 -21.59 13.85 -0.06
C SER A 45 -22.63 12.86 -0.57
N ASP A 46 -22.19 11.85 -1.33
CA ASP A 46 -23.03 10.75 -1.83
C ASP A 46 -23.11 9.54 -0.87
N PHE A 47 -22.37 9.56 0.24
CA PHE A 47 -22.49 8.52 1.26
C PHE A 47 -23.72 8.80 2.11
N ASP A 48 -24.69 7.88 2.09
CA ASP A 48 -25.77 7.87 3.07
C ASP A 48 -25.16 7.75 4.48
N GLU A 49 -25.83 8.33 5.49
CA GLU A 49 -25.39 8.28 6.89
C GLU A 49 -25.33 6.81 7.36
N GLU A 50 -24.15 6.19 7.30
CA GLU A 50 -23.96 4.81 7.72
C GLU A 50 -24.15 4.69 9.24
N GLU A 51 -25.01 3.78 9.67
CA GLU A 51 -25.22 3.49 11.08
C GLU A 51 -24.00 2.75 11.64
N SER A 52 -23.23 3.43 12.50
CA SER A 52 -22.06 2.81 13.13
C SER A 52 -22.49 1.67 14.05
N VAL A 53 -21.98 0.46 13.82
CA VAL A 53 -22.27 -0.70 14.67
C VAL A 53 -21.22 -0.79 15.77
N SER A 54 -21.66 -0.79 17.04
CA SER A 54 -20.77 -0.89 18.19
C SER A 54 -20.20 -2.30 18.36
N VAL A 55 -18.94 -2.40 18.80
CA VAL A 55 -18.30 -3.69 19.11
C VAL A 55 -18.02 -3.75 20.62
N VAL A 56 -18.48 -4.81 21.28
CA VAL A 56 -18.32 -5.00 22.74
C VAL A 56 -17.78 -6.40 23.03
N GLU A 57 -16.61 -6.47 23.66
CA GLU A 57 -16.01 -7.72 24.13
C GLU A 57 -16.78 -8.28 25.34
N ASN A 58 -16.98 -9.60 25.38
CA ASN A 58 -17.56 -10.32 26.51
C ASN A 58 -16.67 -11.51 26.90
N ASP A 59 -16.94 -12.15 28.04
CA ASP A 59 -16.12 -13.25 28.57
C ASP A 59 -15.98 -14.45 27.61
N LYS A 60 -16.84 -14.55 26.59
CA LYS A 60 -16.89 -15.68 25.64
C LYS A 60 -16.45 -15.30 24.21
N GLY A 61 -16.17 -14.03 23.94
CA GLY A 61 -15.94 -13.52 22.58
C GLY A 61 -16.29 -12.04 22.43
N PHE A 62 -17.03 -11.68 21.38
CA PHE A 62 -17.39 -10.29 21.09
C PHE A 62 -18.79 -10.16 20.48
N ASN A 63 -19.38 -8.98 20.62
CA ASN A 63 -20.69 -8.63 20.05
C ASN A 63 -20.51 -7.54 18.99
N ILE A 64 -21.20 -7.66 17.86
CA ILE A 64 -21.30 -6.62 16.83
C ILE A 64 -22.77 -6.18 16.76
N GLY A 65 -23.05 -5.00 17.33
CA GLY A 65 -24.42 -4.52 17.54
C GLY A 65 -25.17 -5.49 18.47
N ASP A 66 -26.29 -6.02 17.99
CA ASP A 66 -27.10 -6.99 18.73
C ASP A 66 -26.68 -8.46 18.49
N ASN A 67 -25.64 -8.71 17.67
CA ASN A 67 -25.20 -10.06 17.33
C ASN A 67 -24.05 -10.51 18.24
N GLU A 68 -24.17 -11.71 18.82
CA GLU A 68 -23.14 -12.35 19.66
C GLU A 68 -22.30 -13.36 18.87
N TYR A 69 -20.98 -13.25 18.98
CA TYR A 69 -20.01 -14.15 18.37
C TYR A 69 -19.13 -14.79 19.45
N GLU A 70 -19.24 -16.11 19.59
CA GLU A 70 -18.44 -16.89 20.54
C GLU A 70 -17.09 -17.26 19.92
N THR A 71 -16.01 -17.01 20.67
CA THR A 71 -14.66 -17.46 20.31
C THR A 71 -14.27 -18.61 21.22
N HIS A 72 -14.10 -19.80 20.65
CA HIS A 72 -13.50 -20.90 21.39
C HIS A 72 -11.98 -20.71 21.41
N TYR A 73 -11.46 -20.29 22.56
CA TYR A 73 -10.05 -20.50 22.86
C TYR A 73 -9.81 -22.01 22.86
N ILE A 74 -9.10 -22.51 21.85
CA ILE A 74 -8.46 -23.82 21.95
C ILE A 74 -7.34 -23.61 22.96
N ASP A 75 -7.67 -23.88 24.22
CA ASP A 75 -6.71 -23.91 25.29
C ASP A 75 -5.67 -25.00 24.94
N GLU A 76 -4.48 -24.58 24.51
CA GLU A 76 -3.34 -25.48 24.31
C GLU A 76 -2.91 -26.19 25.61
N THR A 77 -3.60 -25.98 26.74
CA THR A 77 -3.32 -26.68 28.00
C THR A 77 -4.14 -27.96 28.25
N GLN A 78 -4.98 -28.43 27.33
CA GLN A 78 -5.58 -29.77 27.43
C GLN A 78 -4.80 -30.86 26.68
N ASN A 79 -3.54 -31.08 27.08
CA ASN A 79 -2.96 -32.43 27.12
C ASN A 79 -1.69 -32.47 27.97
N VAL A 80 -1.82 -32.24 29.27
CA VAL A 80 -0.88 -32.78 30.23
C VAL A 80 -1.68 -33.63 31.21
N SER A 81 -1.88 -34.89 30.84
CA SER A 81 -2.27 -35.90 31.81
C SER A 81 -1.26 -35.86 32.95
N GLU A 82 -1.74 -35.65 34.17
CA GLU A 82 -1.00 -35.95 35.38
C GLU A 82 -0.68 -37.44 35.39
N GLU A 83 0.51 -37.79 34.90
CA GLU A 83 1.10 -39.10 35.19
C GLU A 83 2.30 -38.89 36.13
N THR A 84 2.04 -39.28 37.37
CA THR A 84 2.97 -39.40 38.48
C THR A 84 4.27 -40.13 38.11
N ASN A 85 5.40 -39.54 38.54
CA ASN A 85 6.69 -40.16 38.91
C ASN A 85 7.78 -40.39 37.84
N PRO A 86 9.07 -40.41 38.27
CA PRO A 86 10.08 -39.44 37.81
C PRO A 86 11.12 -40.01 36.84
N THR A 87 11.93 -39.10 36.30
CA THR A 87 13.24 -39.32 35.63
C THR A 87 13.14 -39.48 34.11
N ASP A 88 13.38 -38.38 33.39
CA ASP A 88 14.50 -38.26 32.47
C ASP A 88 14.44 -36.88 31.81
N GLU A 89 15.34 -35.99 32.22
CA GLU A 89 15.54 -34.69 31.58
C GLU A 89 16.11 -34.91 30.18
N LYS A 90 15.25 -35.17 29.20
CA LYS A 90 15.60 -35.00 27.79
C LYS A 90 15.95 -33.52 27.58
N PRO A 91 17.13 -33.17 27.04
CA PRO A 91 17.58 -31.79 27.01
C PRO A 91 16.55 -30.96 26.26
N ARG A 92 16.09 -29.86 26.88
CA ARG A 92 15.06 -28.94 26.36
C ARG A 92 15.31 -28.46 24.92
N GLN A 93 16.54 -28.59 24.44
CA GLN A 93 16.97 -28.37 23.06
C GLN A 93 16.29 -29.30 22.04
N ASP A 94 16.11 -30.59 22.37
CA ASP A 94 15.54 -31.61 21.48
C ASP A 94 14.05 -31.34 21.22
N VAL A 95 13.34 -30.79 22.22
CA VAL A 95 11.92 -30.41 22.11
C VAL A 95 11.75 -29.16 21.25
N ILE A 96 12.64 -28.17 21.39
CA ILE A 96 12.63 -26.95 20.57
C ILE A 96 12.98 -27.29 19.11
N GLU A 97 13.95 -28.19 18.91
CA GLU A 97 14.37 -28.62 17.57
C GLU A 97 13.30 -29.46 16.88
N ALA A 98 12.62 -30.36 17.61
CA ALA A 98 11.47 -31.09 17.11
C ALA A 98 10.29 -30.17 16.76
N LEU A 99 10.03 -29.14 17.57
CA LEU A 99 8.98 -28.16 17.31
C LEU A 99 9.31 -27.29 16.09
N ASN A 100 10.55 -26.83 15.96
CA ASN A 100 11.00 -26.07 14.79
C ASN A 100 10.94 -26.91 13.51
N ASN A 101 11.36 -28.18 13.56
CA ASN A 101 11.20 -29.11 12.43
C ASN A 101 9.73 -29.36 12.08
N LYS A 102 8.84 -29.47 13.07
CA LYS A 102 7.39 -29.66 12.84
C LYS A 102 6.74 -28.41 12.24
N VAL A 103 7.12 -27.22 12.71
CA VAL A 103 6.67 -25.95 12.13
C VAL A 103 7.16 -25.81 10.70
N LYS A 104 8.44 -26.08 10.46
CA LYS A 104 9.04 -26.01 9.11
C LYS A 104 8.45 -27.03 8.15
N ALA A 105 8.11 -28.23 8.61
CA ALA A 105 7.47 -29.26 7.79
C ALA A 105 5.99 -28.96 7.46
N ASN A 106 5.30 -28.16 8.29
CA ASN A 106 3.93 -27.72 8.04
C ASN A 106 3.85 -26.30 7.44
N MET A 107 4.99 -25.66 7.20
CA MET A 107 5.03 -24.36 6.54
C MET A 107 4.99 -24.59 5.03
N GLU A 108 3.92 -24.15 4.38
CA GLU A 108 3.86 -24.14 2.91
C GLU A 108 4.86 -23.11 2.38
N GLU A 109 5.81 -23.57 1.55
CA GLU A 109 6.73 -22.68 0.82
C GLU A 109 5.92 -21.85 -0.19
N THR A 110 5.45 -20.69 0.25
CA THR A 110 4.75 -19.75 -0.62
C THR A 110 5.78 -18.90 -1.36
N GLN A 111 5.94 -19.15 -2.65
CA GLN A 111 6.70 -18.24 -3.52
C GLN A 111 5.94 -16.92 -3.68
N VAL A 112 6.56 -15.81 -3.27
CA VAL A 112 6.00 -14.47 -3.48
C VAL A 112 6.15 -14.14 -4.97
N THR A 113 5.05 -14.23 -5.71
CA THR A 113 4.99 -13.77 -7.10
C THR A 113 4.29 -12.42 -7.14
N PHE A 114 4.87 -11.46 -7.86
CA PHE A 114 4.22 -10.20 -8.14
C PHE A 114 3.52 -10.30 -9.49
N SER A 115 2.26 -9.90 -9.54
CA SER A 115 1.47 -9.91 -10.78
C SER A 115 2.02 -8.96 -11.85
N ASN A 116 2.78 -7.94 -11.42
CA ASN A 116 3.40 -6.95 -12.31
C ASN A 116 4.75 -6.48 -11.73
N PRO A 117 5.82 -7.27 -11.87
CA PRO A 117 7.12 -6.93 -11.31
C PRO A 117 7.76 -5.84 -12.17
N TYR A 118 7.86 -4.63 -11.62
CA TYR A 118 8.70 -3.57 -12.21
C TYR A 118 10.10 -3.65 -11.63
N ASN A 119 11.13 -3.56 -12.47
CA ASN A 119 12.47 -3.31 -11.97
C ASN A 119 12.62 -1.84 -11.50
N SER A 120 13.70 -1.53 -10.77
CA SER A 120 13.90 -0.20 -10.19
C SER A 120 13.96 0.93 -11.23
N ALA A 121 14.43 0.65 -12.45
CA ALA A 121 14.51 1.64 -13.52
C ALA A 121 13.13 1.92 -14.15
N GLU A 122 12.30 0.89 -14.28
CA GLU A 122 10.95 1.00 -14.81
C GLU A 122 10.01 1.71 -13.83
N LEU A 123 10.10 1.41 -12.53
CA LEU A 123 9.36 2.17 -11.51
C LEU A 123 9.70 3.65 -11.53
N TYR A 124 10.98 3.98 -11.66
CA TYR A 124 11.41 5.38 -11.74
C TYR A 124 10.82 6.09 -12.96
N LYS A 125 10.83 5.42 -14.12
CA LYS A 125 10.23 5.94 -15.35
C LYS A 125 8.72 6.15 -15.22
N LEU A 126 8.02 5.20 -14.59
CA LEU A 126 6.58 5.26 -14.35
C LEU A 126 6.21 6.42 -13.43
N MET A 127 7.00 6.66 -12.37
CA MET A 127 6.81 7.79 -11.46
C MET A 127 6.97 9.15 -12.17
N ILE A 128 7.94 9.27 -13.08
CA ILE A 128 8.12 10.49 -13.89
C ILE A 128 6.94 10.69 -14.86
N GLN A 129 6.29 9.61 -15.28
CA GLN A 129 5.17 9.63 -16.22
C GLN A 129 3.80 9.67 -15.55
N ASN A 130 3.71 10.07 -14.27
CA ASN A 130 2.46 10.14 -13.50
C ASN A 130 1.67 8.81 -13.48
N GLY A 131 2.37 7.67 -13.51
CA GLY A 131 1.72 6.35 -13.53
C GLY A 131 1.21 5.91 -14.92
N ILE A 132 1.41 6.71 -15.97
CA ILE A 132 1.03 6.37 -17.34
C ILE A 132 2.18 5.61 -18.01
N GLY A 133 2.21 4.29 -17.82
CA GLY A 133 3.18 3.38 -18.46
C GLY A 133 2.49 2.35 -19.34
N GLU A 134 3.21 1.85 -20.35
CA GLU A 134 2.74 0.73 -21.17
C GLU A 134 2.56 -0.52 -20.31
N LEU A 135 1.45 -1.26 -20.55
CA LEU A 135 1.20 -2.56 -19.93
C LEU A 135 2.35 -3.50 -20.27
N HIS A 136 2.97 -4.08 -19.25
CA HIS A 136 4.02 -5.07 -19.45
C HIS A 136 3.41 -6.26 -20.22
N PRO A 137 4.02 -6.73 -21.34
CA PRO A 137 3.45 -7.79 -22.17
C PRO A 137 3.28 -9.12 -21.42
N ASP A 138 3.97 -9.28 -20.30
CA ASP A 138 3.93 -10.44 -19.41
C ASP A 138 2.98 -10.26 -18.20
N GLY A 139 2.26 -9.14 -18.10
CA GLY A 139 1.26 -8.85 -17.07
C GLY A 139 -0.11 -9.49 -17.33
N GLY A 140 -0.19 -10.44 -18.25
CA GLY A 140 -1.37 -11.27 -18.46
C GLY A 140 -1.40 -12.36 -17.40
N VAL A 141 -2.52 -12.51 -16.70
CA VAL A 141 -2.73 -13.59 -15.73
C VAL A 141 -2.51 -14.95 -16.41
N THR A 142 -1.37 -15.60 -16.19
CA THR A 142 -1.19 -17.01 -16.53
C THR A 142 -1.66 -17.85 -15.36
N THR A 143 -2.94 -18.24 -15.36
CA THR A 143 -3.40 -19.35 -14.53
C THR A 143 -2.85 -20.65 -15.12
N LYS A 144 -1.61 -21.02 -14.76
CA LYS A 144 -1.19 -22.41 -14.92
C LYS A 144 -1.80 -23.20 -13.78
N ASN A 145 -2.94 -23.85 -14.04
CA ASN A 145 -3.43 -24.91 -13.17
C ASN A 145 -2.43 -26.06 -13.23
N VAL A 146 -1.52 -26.14 -12.25
CA VAL A 146 -0.76 -27.36 -11.97
C VAL A 146 -1.69 -28.23 -11.12
N ILE A 147 -2.53 -29.01 -11.78
CA ILE A 147 -3.11 -30.18 -11.13
C ILE A 147 -2.07 -31.27 -11.38
N ASP A 148 -1.24 -31.54 -10.38
CA ASP A 148 -0.47 -32.78 -10.35
C ASP A 148 -1.48 -33.92 -10.25
N GLU A 149 -1.55 -34.73 -11.32
CA GLU A 149 -2.29 -36.00 -11.31
C GLU A 149 -1.65 -36.91 -10.25
N LEU A 150 -2.39 -37.14 -9.16
CA LEU A 150 -2.21 -38.26 -8.22
C LEU A 150 -3.25 -39.34 -8.53
#